data_AF-A0A347VIE8-F1
#
_entry.id   AF-A0A347VIE8-F1
#
_cell.length_a   1.000
_cell.length_b   1.000
_cell.length_c   1.000
_cell.angle_alpha   90.00
_cell.angle_beta   90.00
_cell.angle_gamma   90.00
#
_symmetry.space_group_name_H-M   'P 1'
#
loop_
_entity.id
_entity.type
_entity.pdbx_description
1 polymer ?
#
loop_
_entity_poly.entity_id
_entity_poly.type
_entity_poly.pdbx_seq_one_letter_code
_entity_poly.pdbx_strand_id
1 'polypeptide(L)'
;MNPLISTIAKEAGKEILKKAGTAIIEHAPKELLDKVNKIVDVAKDVLEKIKEISPFSDKINEWIRSLEEVQLYIKEGLKEREVNDRICLVDDSIDPNLKDGVGRTNLERMKQGLPPLDENGRPYNLHHIGQGKDSPFAELKESVHRENDGILHDKSKVSEIDRVEFAKQKAEHWKARAAEIEAQMAKN
;
A
#
# COMPACT_ATOMS: atom_id res chain seq x y z
N MET A 1 -17.42 -1.09 -6.87
CA MET A 1 -16.99 -2.44 -6.42
C MET A 1 -15.53 -2.34 -6.01
N ASN A 2 -15.25 -2.57 -4.72
CA ASN A 2 -13.91 -2.53 -4.13
C ASN A 2 -12.92 -3.40 -4.94
N PRO A 3 -11.70 -2.95 -5.28
CA PRO A 3 -10.71 -3.69 -6.06
C PRO A 3 -10.24 -4.99 -5.39
N LEU A 4 -10.22 -5.06 -4.06
CA LEU A 4 -9.88 -6.21 -3.22
C LEU A 4 -11.08 -7.13 -2.94
N ILE A 5 -12.32 -6.61 -2.83
CA ILE A 5 -13.53 -7.47 -2.93
C ILE A 5 -13.58 -8.07 -4.34
N SER A 6 -13.22 -7.29 -5.35
CA SER A 6 -12.99 -7.78 -6.70
C SER A 6 -11.87 -8.81 -6.69
N THR A 7 -10.70 -8.62 -6.08
CA THR A 7 -9.57 -9.54 -6.25
C THR A 7 -9.61 -10.76 -5.33
N ILE A 8 -10.08 -10.68 -4.08
CA ILE A 8 -10.26 -11.84 -3.19
C ILE A 8 -11.52 -12.62 -3.58
N ALA A 9 -12.64 -11.95 -3.92
CA ALA A 9 -13.80 -12.65 -4.49
C ALA A 9 -13.56 -13.07 -5.95
N LYS A 10 -12.69 -12.39 -6.72
CA LYS A 10 -12.19 -12.90 -8.01
C LYS A 10 -11.08 -13.92 -7.83
N GLU A 11 -10.35 -14.12 -6.74
CA GLU A 11 -9.25 -15.11 -6.70
C GLU A 11 -9.69 -16.41 -6.06
N ALA A 12 -10.36 -16.33 -4.90
CA ALA A 12 -11.13 -17.48 -4.38
C ALA A 12 -12.22 -17.86 -5.39
N GLY A 13 -12.81 -16.86 -6.05
CA GLY A 13 -13.70 -17.07 -7.18
C GLY A 13 -12.99 -17.53 -8.45
N LYS A 14 -11.81 -17.05 -8.86
CA LYS A 14 -11.14 -17.40 -10.13
C LYS A 14 -10.54 -18.78 -10.11
N GLU A 15 -10.09 -19.31 -8.98
CA GLU A 15 -9.65 -20.71 -8.97
C GLU A 15 -10.84 -21.67 -9.11
N ILE A 16 -11.99 -21.29 -8.55
CA ILE A 16 -13.28 -21.96 -8.73
C ILE A 16 -13.84 -21.71 -10.15
N LEU A 17 -13.75 -20.48 -10.67
CA LEU A 17 -14.30 -20.00 -11.96
C LEU A 17 -13.40 -20.35 -13.16
N LYS A 18 -12.09 -20.58 -12.98
CA LYS A 18 -11.21 -21.13 -14.04
C LYS A 18 -11.58 -22.58 -14.33
N LYS A 19 -12.03 -23.32 -13.31
CA LYS A 19 -12.59 -24.67 -13.49
C LYS A 19 -14.06 -24.64 -13.90
N ALA A 20 -14.76 -23.54 -13.61
CA ALA A 20 -16.18 -23.41 -13.81
C ALA A 20 -16.51 -22.06 -14.48
N GLY A 21 -16.62 -22.04 -15.81
CA GLY A 21 -17.05 -20.84 -16.55
C GLY A 21 -18.27 -20.14 -15.92
N THR A 22 -18.37 -18.84 -16.12
CA THR A 22 -19.35 -17.88 -15.54
C THR A 22 -20.83 -18.30 -15.57
N ALA A 23 -21.19 -19.38 -16.27
CA ALA A 23 -22.50 -20.03 -16.25
C ALA A 23 -22.75 -20.95 -15.02
N ILE A 24 -21.76 -21.21 -14.15
CA ILE A 24 -21.86 -22.27 -13.11
C ILE A 24 -22.29 -21.78 -11.71
N ILE A 25 -22.29 -20.47 -11.43
CA ILE A 25 -22.65 -19.97 -10.09
C ILE A 25 -24.11 -20.32 -9.71
N GLU A 26 -25.04 -20.32 -10.66
CA GLU A 26 -26.44 -20.73 -10.41
C GLU A 26 -26.60 -22.22 -10.07
N HIS A 27 -25.63 -23.06 -10.45
CA HIS A 27 -25.65 -24.51 -10.22
C HIS A 27 -24.57 -24.96 -9.22
N ALA A 28 -23.94 -24.02 -8.50
CA ALA A 28 -22.91 -24.33 -7.52
C ALA A 28 -23.52 -25.15 -6.36
N PRO A 29 -22.84 -26.21 -5.88
CA PRO A 29 -23.31 -26.96 -4.73
C PRO A 29 -23.53 -26.05 -3.53
N LYS A 30 -24.65 -26.22 -2.82
CA LYS A 30 -25.01 -25.42 -1.64
C LYS A 30 -23.87 -25.31 -0.62
N GLU A 31 -23.14 -26.41 -0.39
CA GLU A 31 -22.00 -26.44 0.51
C GLU A 31 -20.87 -25.46 0.11
N LEU A 32 -20.66 -25.26 -1.19
CA LEU A 32 -19.67 -24.31 -1.70
C LEU A 32 -20.15 -22.87 -1.49
N LEU A 33 -21.43 -22.60 -1.74
CA LEU A 33 -22.05 -21.30 -1.51
C LEU A 33 -22.01 -20.91 -0.02
N ASP A 34 -22.29 -21.85 0.88
CA ASP A 34 -22.24 -21.63 2.33
C ASP A 34 -20.81 -21.29 2.80
N LYS A 35 -19.79 -21.99 2.27
CA LYS A 35 -18.38 -21.67 2.55
C LYS A 35 -17.99 -20.29 2.05
N VAL A 36 -18.41 -19.90 0.84
CA VAL A 36 -18.13 -18.57 0.27
C VAL A 36 -18.79 -17.47 1.11
N ASN A 37 -20.05 -17.63 1.50
CA ASN A 37 -20.75 -16.66 2.34
C ASN A 37 -20.03 -16.43 3.67
N LYS A 38 -19.59 -17.52 4.32
CA LYS A 38 -18.82 -17.42 5.57
C LYS A 38 -17.51 -16.65 5.40
N ILE A 39 -16.79 -16.85 4.30
CA ILE A 39 -15.55 -16.12 4.00
C ILE A 39 -15.86 -14.62 3.79
N VAL A 40 -16.93 -14.31 3.05
CA VAL A 40 -17.35 -12.93 2.81
C VAL A 40 -17.72 -12.22 4.11
N ASP A 41 -18.42 -12.89 5.01
CA ASP A 41 -18.81 -12.31 6.30
C ASP A 41 -17.60 -12.03 7.20
N VAL A 42 -16.62 -12.94 7.23
CA VAL A 42 -15.35 -12.71 7.94
C VAL A 42 -14.59 -11.52 7.34
N ALA A 43 -14.54 -11.40 6.02
CA ALA A 43 -13.86 -10.29 5.36
C ALA A 43 -14.52 -8.93 5.67
N LYS A 44 -15.86 -8.90 5.79
CA LYS A 44 -16.60 -7.70 6.19
C LYS A 44 -16.31 -7.30 7.64
N ASP A 45 -16.31 -8.26 8.56
CA ASP A 45 -15.99 -8.02 9.98
C ASP A 45 -14.57 -7.47 10.15
N VAL A 46 -13.60 -8.00 9.41
CA VAL A 46 -12.23 -7.46 9.39
C VAL A 46 -12.20 -6.03 8.86
N LEU A 47 -12.87 -5.75 7.74
CA LEU A 47 -12.90 -4.40 7.16
C LEU A 47 -13.57 -3.39 8.11
N GLU A 48 -14.66 -3.79 8.77
CA GLU A 48 -15.34 -2.95 9.77
C GLU A 48 -14.40 -2.60 10.92
N LYS A 49 -13.69 -3.58 11.47
CA LYS A 49 -12.66 -3.36 12.51
C LYS A 49 -11.53 -2.46 12.04
N ILE A 50 -11.06 -2.60 10.79
CA ILE A 50 -10.05 -1.68 10.23
C ILE A 50 -10.61 -0.26 10.22
N LYS A 51 -11.83 -0.05 9.72
CA LYS A 51 -12.46 1.27 9.67
C LYS A 51 -12.69 1.89 11.05
N GLU A 52 -12.95 1.07 12.08
CA GLU A 52 -13.12 1.55 13.45
C GLU A 52 -11.82 2.12 14.06
N ILE A 53 -10.67 1.51 13.76
CA ILE A 53 -9.38 1.92 14.35
C ILE A 53 -8.55 2.82 13.45
N SER A 54 -8.81 2.81 12.15
CA SER A 54 -8.02 3.51 11.15
C SER A 54 -8.34 5.00 11.13
N PRO A 55 -7.32 5.88 11.17
CA PRO A 55 -7.50 7.30 10.91
C PRO A 55 -7.60 7.61 9.40
N PHE A 56 -7.41 6.61 8.53
CA PHE A 56 -7.37 6.79 7.08
C PHE A 56 -8.78 6.68 6.47
N SER A 57 -8.92 7.20 5.26
CA SER A 57 -10.15 7.17 4.48
C SER A 57 -10.51 5.75 4.05
N ASP A 58 -11.77 5.58 3.68
CA ASP A 58 -12.25 4.33 3.08
C ASP A 58 -11.44 3.93 1.84
N LYS A 59 -10.90 4.91 1.08
CA LYS A 59 -10.08 4.64 -0.09
C LYS A 59 -8.74 3.98 0.25
N ILE A 60 -8.22 4.17 1.46
CA ILE A 60 -7.04 3.46 1.97
C ILE A 60 -7.46 2.14 2.64
N ASN A 61 -8.46 2.21 3.53
CA ASN A 61 -8.89 1.07 4.35
C ASN A 61 -9.34 -0.13 3.51
N GLU A 62 -9.90 0.11 2.31
CA GLU A 62 -10.29 -0.95 1.38
C GLU A 62 -9.11 -1.77 0.81
N TRP A 63 -7.88 -1.26 0.87
CA TRP A 63 -6.67 -1.95 0.39
C TRP A 63 -5.88 -2.65 1.49
N ILE A 64 -6.07 -2.25 2.75
CA ILE A 64 -5.40 -2.85 3.90
C ILE A 64 -5.90 -4.28 4.10
N ARG A 65 -4.98 -5.22 4.29
CA ARG A 65 -5.29 -6.66 4.31
C ARG A 65 -5.51 -7.20 5.72
N SER A 66 -5.00 -6.54 6.75
CA SER A 66 -5.12 -7.01 8.14
C SER A 66 -5.11 -5.89 9.16
N LEU A 67 -5.51 -6.22 10.41
CA LEU A 67 -5.48 -5.28 11.52
C LEU A 67 -4.04 -4.91 11.92
N GLU A 68 -3.12 -5.85 11.81
CA GLU A 68 -1.70 -5.63 12.07
C GLU A 68 -1.09 -4.65 11.06
N GLU A 69 -1.52 -4.71 9.79
CA GLU A 69 -1.05 -3.79 8.75
C GLU A 69 -1.47 -2.34 9.02
N VAL A 70 -2.75 -2.09 9.35
CA VAL A 70 -3.19 -0.73 9.71
C VAL A 70 -2.54 -0.24 11.00
N GLN A 71 -2.38 -1.12 12.00
CA GLN A 71 -1.72 -0.77 13.25
C GLN A 71 -0.25 -0.39 13.03
N LEU A 72 0.43 -1.04 12.09
CA LEU A 72 1.79 -0.68 11.70
C LEU A 72 1.82 0.73 11.12
N TYR A 73 0.94 1.07 10.17
CA TYR A 73 0.89 2.42 9.60
C TYR A 73 0.58 3.50 10.64
N ILE A 74 -0.33 3.21 11.59
CA ILE A 74 -0.63 4.11 12.71
C ILE A 74 0.59 4.29 13.62
N LYS A 75 1.28 3.18 13.95
CA LYS A 75 2.46 3.20 14.81
C LYS A 75 3.61 4.00 14.21
N GLU A 76 3.81 3.89 12.90
CA GLU A 76 4.81 4.67 12.16
C GLU A 76 4.37 6.14 11.95
N GLY A 77 3.17 6.52 12.40
CA GLY A 77 2.68 7.90 12.33
C GLY A 77 2.40 8.39 10.91
N LEU A 78 2.14 7.47 9.97
CA LEU A 78 1.89 7.83 8.57
C LEU A 78 0.59 8.64 8.45
N LYS A 79 0.55 9.53 7.47
CA LYS A 79 -0.62 10.36 7.18
C LYS A 79 -1.10 10.19 5.76
N GLU A 80 -2.40 10.19 5.56
CA GLU A 80 -2.98 10.14 4.23
C GLU A 80 -2.79 11.47 3.50
N ARG A 81 -2.29 11.39 2.26
CA ARG A 81 -2.16 12.53 1.34
C ARG A 81 -2.22 12.08 -0.11
N GLU A 82 -2.66 12.97 -0.98
CA GLU A 82 -2.54 12.78 -2.42
C GLU A 82 -1.17 13.26 -2.91
N VAL A 83 -0.44 12.39 -3.59
CA VAL A 83 0.90 12.62 -4.13
C VAL A 83 0.92 12.10 -5.56
N ASN A 84 1.16 12.99 -6.53
CA ASN A 84 1.18 12.63 -7.96
C ASN A 84 -0.11 11.91 -8.40
N ASP A 85 -1.27 12.50 -8.10
CA ASP A 85 -2.62 11.97 -8.40
C ASP A 85 -2.92 10.58 -7.79
N ARG A 86 -2.13 10.14 -6.81
CA ARG A 86 -2.31 8.88 -6.09
C ARG A 86 -2.44 9.13 -4.60
N ILE A 87 -3.39 8.46 -3.96
CA ILE A 87 -3.53 8.52 -2.50
C ILE A 87 -2.43 7.65 -1.88
N CYS A 88 -1.73 8.22 -0.90
CA CYS A 88 -0.56 7.65 -0.27
C CYS A 88 -0.61 7.86 1.25
N LEU A 89 0.05 6.98 2.00
CA LEU A 89 0.42 7.16 3.39
C LEU A 89 1.85 7.68 3.43
N VAL A 90 2.01 8.96 3.75
CA VAL A 90 3.29 9.68 3.74
C VAL A 90 3.84 9.84 5.14
N ASP A 91 5.17 9.92 5.24
CA ASP A 91 5.88 10.19 6.48
C ASP A 91 6.31 11.67 6.52
N ASP A 92 5.73 12.43 7.45
CA ASP A 92 6.07 13.85 7.66
C ASP A 92 7.34 14.04 8.50
N SER A 93 7.91 12.97 9.06
CA SER A 93 9.15 13.01 9.85
C SER A 93 10.42 13.01 8.99
N ILE A 94 10.28 12.83 7.67
CA ILE A 94 11.40 12.88 6.72
C ILE A 94 12.06 14.27 6.78
N ASP A 95 13.31 14.31 7.25
CA ASP A 95 14.12 15.52 7.25
C ASP A 95 14.59 15.83 5.81
N PRO A 96 14.14 16.93 5.17
CA PRO A 96 14.55 17.29 3.83
C PRO A 96 16.02 17.73 3.73
N ASN A 97 16.65 18.10 4.85
CA ASN A 97 18.02 18.64 4.90
C ASN A 97 19.07 17.59 5.24
N LEU A 98 18.66 16.39 5.67
CA LEU A 98 19.58 15.30 5.97
C LEU A 98 20.45 14.99 4.75
N LYS A 99 21.77 14.96 4.95
CA LYS A 99 22.74 14.75 3.88
C LYS A 99 23.17 13.30 3.77
N ASP A 100 23.30 12.82 2.53
CA ASP A 100 23.94 11.54 2.25
C ASP A 100 25.47 11.62 2.32
N GLY A 101 26.14 10.47 2.14
CA GLY A 101 27.60 10.36 2.23
C GLY A 101 28.39 11.17 1.20
N VAL A 102 27.73 11.74 0.17
CA VAL A 102 28.36 12.63 -0.82
C VAL A 102 27.88 14.08 -0.69
N GLY A 103 27.11 14.39 0.35
CA GLY A 103 26.70 15.75 0.70
C GLY A 103 25.36 16.21 0.12
N ARG A 104 24.60 15.34 -0.58
CA ARG A 104 23.28 15.69 -1.12
C ARG A 104 22.21 15.62 -0.04
N THR A 105 21.34 16.61 0.04
CA THR A 105 20.20 16.57 0.97
C THR A 105 19.12 15.58 0.50
N ASN A 106 18.25 15.14 1.41
CA ASN A 106 17.07 14.35 1.06
C ASN A 106 16.19 15.04 0.01
N LEU A 107 16.04 16.36 0.09
CA LEU A 107 15.32 17.12 -0.92
C LEU A 107 15.98 17.00 -2.31
N GLU A 108 17.30 17.13 -2.39
CA GLU A 108 18.05 16.98 -3.65
C GLU A 108 17.95 15.55 -4.20
N ARG A 109 17.98 14.54 -3.32
CA ARG A 109 17.76 13.14 -3.68
C ARG A 109 16.37 12.92 -4.28
N MET A 110 15.33 13.41 -3.60
CA MET A 110 13.95 13.27 -4.04
C MET A 110 13.69 13.99 -5.38
N LYS A 111 14.30 15.16 -5.63
CA LYS A 111 14.27 15.83 -6.94
C LYS A 111 14.87 14.99 -8.07
N GLN A 112 15.85 14.14 -7.76
CA GLN A 112 16.43 13.19 -8.70
C GLN A 112 15.61 11.89 -8.83
N GLY A 113 14.51 11.76 -8.10
CA GLY A 113 13.70 10.54 -8.03
C GLY A 113 14.31 9.46 -7.14
N LEU A 114 15.32 9.81 -6.33
CA LEU A 114 15.92 8.92 -5.35
C LEU A 114 15.14 8.98 -4.04
N PRO A 115 15.01 7.84 -3.32
CA PRO A 115 14.37 7.86 -2.02
C PRO A 115 15.17 8.70 -1.02
N PRO A 116 14.49 9.42 -0.11
CA PRO A 116 15.13 10.04 1.03
C PRO A 116 15.75 8.97 1.94
N LEU A 117 16.66 9.39 2.81
CA LEU A 117 17.30 8.57 3.82
C LEU A 117 16.67 8.85 5.20
N ASP A 118 16.66 7.82 6.05
CA ASP A 118 16.36 7.93 7.47
C ASP A 118 17.59 8.42 8.26
N GLU A 119 17.41 8.64 9.56
CA GLU A 119 18.45 9.07 10.49
C GLU A 119 19.67 8.13 10.58
N ASN A 120 19.52 6.88 10.11
CA ASN A 120 20.57 5.87 10.06
C ASN A 120 21.25 5.78 8.69
N GLY A 121 20.88 6.66 7.74
CA GLY A 121 21.39 6.67 6.37
C GLY A 121 20.80 5.58 5.47
N ARG A 122 19.69 4.94 5.88
CA ARG A 122 19.00 3.90 5.09
C ARG A 122 17.87 4.52 4.27
N PRO A 123 17.63 4.04 3.04
CA PRO A 123 16.59 4.61 2.18
C PRO A 123 15.18 4.32 2.71
N TYR A 124 14.25 5.22 2.45
CA TYR A 124 12.83 4.91 2.52
C TYR A 124 12.41 3.99 1.37
N ASN A 125 11.54 3.03 1.69
CA ASN A 125 10.86 2.17 0.75
C ASN A 125 9.46 2.71 0.47
N LEU A 126 9.08 2.70 -0.80
CA LEU A 126 7.70 2.89 -1.21
C LEU A 126 7.03 1.51 -1.26
N HIS A 127 6.09 1.26 -0.37
CA HIS A 127 5.34 0.01 -0.29
C HIS A 127 3.99 0.16 -0.99
N HIS A 128 3.54 -0.84 -1.74
CA HIS A 128 2.16 -0.88 -2.22
C HIS A 128 1.27 -1.40 -1.11
N ILE A 129 0.24 -0.64 -0.71
CA ILE A 129 -0.78 -1.11 0.22
C ILE A 129 -1.64 -2.12 -0.55
N GLY A 130 -1.54 -3.40 -0.19
CA GLY A 130 -2.05 -4.49 -1.02
C GLY A 130 -1.16 -4.80 -2.24
N GLN A 131 -1.69 -5.54 -3.22
CA GLN A 131 -0.89 -6.06 -4.35
C GLN A 131 -1.33 -5.54 -5.73
N GLY A 132 -2.28 -4.60 -5.78
CA GLY A 132 -2.74 -4.02 -7.03
C GLY A 132 -1.77 -3.00 -7.60
N LYS A 133 -1.60 -2.97 -8.92
CA LYS A 133 -0.76 -1.99 -9.64
C LYS A 133 -1.14 -0.52 -9.33
N ASP A 134 -2.43 -0.28 -9.12
CA ASP A 134 -2.99 1.06 -8.84
C ASP A 134 -3.25 1.29 -7.34
N SER A 135 -2.71 0.44 -6.46
CA SER A 135 -3.00 0.51 -5.03
C SER A 135 -2.28 1.67 -4.33
N PRO A 136 -2.80 2.24 -3.26
CA PRO A 136 -2.11 3.32 -2.53
C PRO A 136 -0.67 2.97 -2.13
N PHE A 137 0.19 3.98 -1.99
CA PHE A 137 1.55 3.77 -1.48
C PHE A 137 1.65 4.04 0.02
N ALA A 138 2.61 3.40 0.69
CA ALA A 138 3.07 3.76 2.02
C ALA A 138 4.58 4.06 2.01
N GLU A 139 4.98 5.20 2.56
CA GLU A 139 6.38 5.57 2.80
C GLU A 139 6.85 4.90 4.10
N LEU A 140 7.75 3.93 4.00
CA LEU A 140 8.24 3.18 5.16
C LEU A 140 9.76 3.22 5.20
N LYS A 141 10.35 3.33 6.40
CA LYS A 141 11.80 3.09 6.57
C LYS A 141 12.14 1.67 6.12
N GLU A 142 13.34 1.47 5.57
CA GLU A 142 13.79 0.14 5.13
C GLU A 142 13.70 -0.90 6.26
N SER A 143 14.11 -0.54 7.47
CA SER A 143 14.06 -1.40 8.66
C SER A 143 12.62 -1.87 8.92
N VAL A 144 11.67 -0.95 8.98
CA VAL A 144 10.26 -1.22 9.23
C VAL A 144 9.70 -2.14 8.16
N HIS A 145 9.94 -1.82 6.89
CA HIS A 145 9.47 -2.65 5.77
C HIS A 145 10.04 -4.07 5.84
N ARG A 146 11.32 -4.22 6.19
CA ARG A 146 12.01 -5.51 6.23
C ARG A 146 11.60 -6.35 7.43
N GLU A 147 11.48 -5.75 8.61
CA GLU A 147 11.11 -6.44 9.86
C GLU A 147 9.64 -6.90 9.82
N ASN A 148 8.79 -6.18 9.11
CA ASN A 148 7.36 -6.46 8.99
C ASN A 148 6.98 -7.08 7.63
N ASP A 149 7.93 -7.66 6.91
CA ASP A 149 7.73 -8.24 5.57
C ASP A 149 6.58 -9.26 5.52
N GLY A 150 6.40 -10.06 6.57
CA GLY A 150 5.30 -11.03 6.68
C GLY A 150 3.91 -10.42 6.90
N ILE A 151 3.84 -9.19 7.42
CA ILE A 151 2.60 -8.43 7.56
C ILE A 151 2.30 -7.71 6.24
N LEU A 152 3.31 -7.04 5.69
CA LEU A 152 3.20 -6.17 4.53
C LEU A 152 3.03 -6.91 3.20
N HIS A 153 3.57 -8.12 3.04
CA HIS A 153 3.52 -8.87 1.77
C HIS A 153 2.76 -10.20 1.87
N ASP A 154 1.85 -10.45 0.93
CA ASP A 154 1.29 -11.79 0.72
C ASP A 154 2.23 -12.64 -0.15
N LYS A 155 2.97 -13.56 0.47
CA LYS A 155 3.88 -14.48 -0.25
C LYS A 155 3.17 -15.63 -0.94
N SER A 156 1.87 -15.83 -0.69
CA SER A 156 1.10 -16.87 -1.38
C SER A 156 0.72 -16.47 -2.81
N LYS A 157 0.84 -15.19 -3.14
CA LYS A 157 0.46 -14.62 -4.43
C LYS A 157 1.70 -14.32 -5.28
N VAL A 158 1.56 -14.56 -6.59
CA VAL A 158 2.58 -14.14 -7.56
C VAL A 158 2.53 -12.62 -7.67
N SER A 159 3.68 -11.96 -7.54
CA SER A 159 3.76 -10.51 -7.69
C SER A 159 3.33 -10.10 -9.10
N GLU A 160 2.29 -9.27 -9.19
CA GLU A 160 1.81 -8.69 -10.46
C GLU A 160 2.56 -7.39 -10.83
N ILE A 161 3.62 -7.04 -10.09
CA ILE A 161 4.33 -5.77 -10.25
C ILE A 161 5.33 -5.87 -11.41
N ASP A 162 5.15 -5.01 -12.41
CA ASP A 162 6.21 -4.68 -13.36
C ASP A 162 7.29 -3.86 -12.65
N ARG A 163 8.48 -4.44 -12.49
CA ARG A 163 9.59 -3.82 -11.76
C ARG A 163 10.11 -2.55 -12.43
N VAL A 164 10.05 -2.48 -13.76
CA VAL A 164 10.52 -1.32 -14.52
C VAL A 164 9.52 -0.18 -14.34
N GLU A 165 8.23 -0.48 -14.47
CA GLU A 165 7.17 0.49 -14.24
C GLU A 165 7.16 0.98 -12.79
N PHE A 166 7.33 0.08 -11.83
CA PHE A 166 7.39 0.45 -10.42
C PHE A 166 8.61 1.33 -10.10
N ALA A 167 9.77 1.08 -10.73
CA ALA A 167 10.92 1.96 -10.59
C ALA A 167 10.61 3.38 -11.08
N LYS A 168 9.86 3.50 -12.18
CA LYS A 168 9.39 4.80 -12.69
C LYS A 168 8.41 5.46 -11.72
N GLN A 169 7.38 4.74 -11.25
CA GLN A 169 6.40 5.27 -10.29
C GLN A 169 7.06 5.75 -9.00
N LYS A 170 8.04 5.01 -8.47
CA LYS A 170 8.82 5.45 -7.31
C LYS A 170 9.57 6.76 -7.56
N ALA A 171 10.23 6.88 -8.72
CA ALA A 171 10.97 8.08 -9.05
C ALA A 171 10.03 9.30 -9.20
N GLU A 172 8.85 9.10 -9.81
CA GLU A 172 7.82 10.13 -9.95
C GLU A 172 7.22 10.54 -8.60
N HIS A 173 6.91 9.56 -7.73
CA HIS A 173 6.43 9.80 -6.36
C HIS A 173 7.40 10.68 -5.57
N TRP A 174 8.69 10.33 -5.53
CA TRP A 174 9.67 11.12 -4.77
C TRP A 174 9.87 12.53 -5.35
N LYS A 175 9.83 12.68 -6.68
CA LYS A 175 9.86 14.02 -7.30
C LYS A 175 8.66 14.87 -6.90
N ALA A 176 7.46 14.28 -6.87
CA ALA A 176 6.26 14.97 -6.42
C ALA A 176 6.34 15.34 -4.94
N ARG A 177 6.85 14.45 -4.07
CA ARG A 177 7.11 14.75 -2.65
C ARG A 177 8.11 15.88 -2.47
N ALA A 178 9.17 15.95 -3.27
CA ALA A 178 10.10 17.06 -3.23
C ALA A 178 9.40 18.40 -3.52
N ALA A 179 8.62 18.46 -4.61
CA ALA A 179 7.88 19.67 -4.98
C ALA A 179 6.87 20.08 -3.90
N GLU A 180 6.21 19.11 -3.27
CA GLU A 180 5.29 19.34 -2.17
C GLU A 180 6.01 19.95 -0.94
N ILE A 181 7.13 19.36 -0.54
CA ILE A 181 7.93 19.84 0.59
C ILE A 181 8.46 21.26 0.31
N GLU A 182 8.94 21.54 -0.90
CA GLU A 182 9.36 22.89 -1.29
C GLU A 182 8.22 23.90 -1.18
N ALA A 183 7.02 23.53 -1.65
CA ALA A 183 5.86 24.39 -1.57
C ALA A 183 5.41 24.63 -0.13
N GLN A 184 5.60 23.67 0.78
CA GLN A 184 5.33 23.83 2.21
C GLN A 184 6.38 24.75 2.86
N MET A 185 7.66 24.56 2.54
CA MET A 185 8.75 25.41 3.05
C MET A 185 8.63 26.87 2.59
N ALA A 186 8.14 27.12 1.39
CA ALA A 186 7.95 28.48 0.86
C ALA A 186 6.76 29.24 1.47
N LYS A 187 5.87 28.56 2.20
CA LYS A 187 4.70 29.15 2.86
C LYS A 187 4.94 29.49 4.33
N ASN A 188 6.07 29.06 4.89
CA ASN A 188 6.47 29.27 6.28
C ASN A 188 7.55 30.36 6.36
#